data_AF-A0AAW5INN3-F1
#
_entry.id   AF-A0AAW5INN3-F1
#
_cell.length_a   1.000
_cell.length_b   1.000
_cell.length_c   1.000
_cell.angle_alpha   90.00
_cell.angle_beta   90.00
_cell.angle_gamma   90.00
#
_symmetry.space_group_name_H-M   'P 1'
#
loop_
_entity.id
_entity.type
_entity.pdbx_description
1 polymer ?
#
loop_
_entity_poly.entity_id
_entity_poly.type
_entity_poly.pdbx_seq_one_letter_code
_entity_poly.pdbx_strand_id
1 'polypeptide(L)'
;MIQSEAVSMTVMERKVVCCIYNGDDPVTQEKEVTLNSTDATNLNNRVFEVTLNLNKSVNASMLQLRIYDVDDKLNPLVRETVKNNTMIEQDF
;
A
#
# COMPACT_ATOMS: atom_id res chain seq x y z
N MET A 1 3.03 43.60 -16.17
CA MET A 1 4.00 42.51 -16.00
C MET A 1 3.22 41.28 -15.60
N ILE A 2 3.26 40.22 -16.41
CA ILE A 2 2.62 38.94 -16.07
C ILE A 2 3.65 38.12 -15.28
N GLN A 3 3.18 37.60 -14.15
CA GLN A 3 3.91 36.87 -13.13
C GLN A 3 4.58 35.62 -13.73
N SER A 4 5.91 35.57 -13.71
CA SER A 4 6.71 34.39 -14.05
C SER A 4 7.09 33.65 -12.78
N GLU A 5 6.11 33.03 -12.13
CA GLU A 5 6.42 31.94 -11.21
C GLU A 5 6.16 30.64 -11.97
N ALA A 6 7.25 29.92 -12.28
CA ALA A 6 7.15 28.57 -12.77
C ALA A 6 6.42 27.75 -11.70
N VAL A 7 5.20 27.32 -12.01
CA VAL A 7 4.40 26.42 -11.17
C VAL A 7 5.21 25.13 -11.03
N SER A 8 6.02 25.03 -9.98
CA SER A 8 6.67 23.77 -9.63
C SER A 8 5.55 22.81 -9.25
N MET A 9 5.32 21.80 -10.08
CA MET A 9 4.29 20.79 -9.92
C MET A 9 4.52 19.99 -8.62
N THR A 10 4.01 20.53 -7.52
CA THR A 10 3.31 19.91 -6.39
C THR A 10 3.48 18.40 -6.23
N VAL A 11 4.50 17.98 -5.49
CA VAL A 11 4.45 16.72 -4.74
C VAL A 11 3.45 16.94 -3.60
N MET A 12 2.20 16.52 -3.79
CA MET A 12 1.17 16.62 -2.76
C MET A 12 1.23 15.40 -1.85
N GLU A 13 1.02 15.64 -0.55
CA GLU A 13 0.74 14.58 0.41
C GLU A 13 -0.39 13.69 -0.12
N ARG A 14 -0.18 12.37 -0.10
CA ARG A 14 -1.23 11.40 -0.41
C ARG A 14 -1.43 10.46 0.76
N LYS A 15 -2.67 10.26 1.16
CA LYS A 15 -3.02 9.25 2.17
C LYS A 15 -3.55 8.01 1.48
N VAL A 16 -3.01 6.87 1.86
CA VAL A 16 -3.38 5.58 1.29
C VAL A 16 -3.74 4.60 2.38
N VAL A 17 -4.56 3.61 2.05
CA VAL A 17 -4.94 2.51 2.93
C VAL A 17 -4.39 1.21 2.36
N CYS A 18 -3.58 0.50 3.15
CA CYS A 18 -3.00 -0.79 2.80
C CYS A 18 -3.73 -1.93 3.54
N CYS A 19 -4.07 -3.01 2.85
CA CYS A 19 -4.64 -4.22 3.47
C CYS A 19 -4.32 -5.47 2.61
N ILE A 20 -4.19 -6.63 3.27
CA ILE A 20 -4.07 -7.92 2.58
C ILE A 20 -5.45 -8.58 2.50
N TYR A 21 -5.77 -9.16 1.35
CA TYR A 21 -7.03 -9.82 1.05
C TYR A 21 -6.84 -11.28 0.65
N ASN A 22 -7.83 -12.10 1.01
CA ASN A 22 -8.05 -13.43 0.44
C ASN A 22 -9.36 -13.40 -0.35
N GLY A 23 -9.29 -13.42 -1.69
CA GLY A 23 -10.44 -13.03 -2.51
C GLY A 23 -10.84 -11.59 -2.18
N ASP A 24 -12.07 -11.38 -1.71
CA ASP A 24 -12.58 -10.08 -1.26
C ASP A 24 -12.62 -9.92 0.27
N ASP A 25 -12.15 -10.93 1.00
CA ASP A 25 -12.11 -10.91 2.47
C ASP A 25 -10.80 -10.26 2.97
N PRO A 26 -10.85 -9.14 3.72
CA PRO A 26 -9.65 -8.56 4.33
C PRO A 26 -9.15 -9.45 5.47
N VAL A 27 -7.86 -9.80 5.43
CA VAL A 27 -7.22 -10.72 6.39
C VAL A 27 -6.20 -10.03 7.30
N THR A 28 -6.04 -8.72 7.17
CA THR A 28 -5.27 -7.86 8.07
C THR A 28 -6.14 -6.69 8.52
N GLN A 29 -5.72 -5.95 9.55
CA GLN A 29 -6.28 -4.62 9.76
C GLN A 29 -5.86 -3.68 8.61
N GLU A 30 -6.72 -2.71 8.28
CA GLU A 30 -6.35 -1.61 7.39
C GLU A 30 -5.25 -0.76 8.05
N LYS A 31 -4.25 -0.38 7.26
CA LYS A 31 -3.19 0.51 7.70
C LYS A 31 -3.16 1.75 6.83
N GLU A 32 -3.50 2.89 7.42
CA GLU A 32 -3.34 4.18 6.76
C GLU A 32 -1.87 4.61 6.76
N VAL A 33 -1.40 5.11 5.64
CA VAL A 33 -0.04 5.62 5.43
C VAL A 33 -0.14 6.98 4.76
N THR A 34 0.54 7.97 5.33
CA THR A 34 0.66 9.31 4.75
C THR A 34 1.96 9.41 3.99
N LEU A 35 1.87 9.45 2.65
CA LEU A 35 2.99 9.61 1.73
C LEU A 35 3.25 11.11 1.54
N ASN A 36 4.06 11.71 2.40
CA ASN A 36 4.34 13.15 2.42
C ASN A 36 5.82 13.51 2.24
N SER A 37 6.68 12.54 1.92
CA SER A 37 8.10 12.80 1.69
C SER A 37 8.33 13.41 0.30
N THR A 38 8.81 14.65 0.27
CA THR A 38 9.13 15.40 -0.95
C THR A 38 10.63 15.42 -1.27
N ASP A 39 11.44 14.58 -0.62
CA ASP A 39 12.90 14.59 -0.78
C ASP A 39 13.31 14.14 -2.18
N ALA A 40 13.71 15.10 -3.02
CA ALA A 40 14.11 14.85 -4.40
C ALA A 40 15.55 14.31 -4.52
N THR A 41 16.33 14.35 -3.43
CA THR A 41 17.76 13.99 -3.44
C THR A 41 18.01 12.61 -2.84
N ASN A 42 17.32 12.27 -1.75
CA ASN A 42 17.43 10.97 -1.10
C ASN A 42 16.13 10.18 -1.27
N LEU A 43 16.09 9.31 -2.28
CA LEU A 43 14.92 8.48 -2.58
C LEU A 43 14.56 7.51 -1.45
N ASN A 44 15.50 7.13 -0.58
CA ASN A 44 15.20 6.26 0.57
C ASN A 44 14.28 6.96 1.57
N ASN A 45 14.35 8.29 1.67
CA ASN A 45 13.44 9.06 2.52
C ASN A 45 11.99 9.05 1.99
N ARG A 46 11.76 8.53 0.77
CA ARG A 46 10.44 8.35 0.16
C ARG A 46 9.93 6.90 0.27
N VAL A 47 10.69 6.01 0.89
CA VAL A 47 10.29 4.63 1.18
C VAL A 47 9.60 4.58 2.52
N PHE A 48 8.39 4.03 2.56
CA PHE A 48 7.61 3.85 3.77
C PHE A 48 7.51 2.36 4.09
N GLU A 49 8.02 1.96 5.24
CA GLU A 49 7.87 0.59 5.71
C GLU A 49 6.47 0.38 6.29
N VAL A 50 5.76 -0.65 5.82
CA VAL A 50 4.39 -0.97 6.25
C VAL A 50 4.35 -2.42 6.71
N THR A 51 4.04 -2.62 7.99
CA THR A 51 3.82 -3.96 8.56
C THR A 51 2.33 -4.26 8.62
N LEU A 52 1.91 -5.35 7.96
CA LEU A 52 0.53 -5.85 7.97
C LEU A 52 0.52 -7.24 8.64
N ASN A 53 -0.23 -7.37 9.73
CA ASN A 53 -0.33 -8.60 10.49
C ASN A 53 -1.66 -9.30 10.20
N LEU A 54 -1.59 -10.60 9.90
CA LEU A 54 -2.79 -11.43 9.74
C LEU A 54 -3.60 -11.40 11.05
N ASN A 55 -4.90 -11.09 10.95
CA ASN A 55 -5.81 -11.03 12.09
C ASN A 55 -6.68 -12.29 12.24
N LYS A 56 -6.53 -13.23 11.31
CA LYS A 56 -7.19 -14.55 11.27
C LYS A 56 -6.30 -15.56 10.57
N SER A 57 -6.56 -16.84 10.81
CA SER A 57 -5.90 -17.92 10.07
C SER A 57 -6.38 -17.95 8.63
N VAL A 58 -5.45 -18.06 7.68
CA VAL A 58 -5.73 -18.09 6.25
C VAL A 58 -4.98 -19.26 5.62
N ASN A 59 -5.73 -20.18 5.00
CA ASN A 59 -5.20 -21.38 4.35
C ASN A 59 -4.97 -21.21 2.84
N ALA A 60 -5.05 -19.97 2.33
CA ALA A 60 -4.75 -19.66 0.95
C ALA A 60 -3.25 -19.43 0.77
N SER A 61 -2.65 -20.07 -0.25
CA SER A 61 -1.21 -19.96 -0.56
C SER A 61 -0.83 -18.63 -1.20
N MET A 62 -1.80 -17.98 -1.84
CA MET A 62 -1.67 -16.66 -2.45
C MET A 62 -2.72 -15.73 -1.84
N LEU A 63 -2.26 -14.55 -1.46
CA LEU A 63 -3.06 -13.43 -0.98
C LEU A 63 -2.87 -12.24 -1.91
N GLN A 64 -3.56 -11.15 -1.63
CA GLN A 64 -3.46 -9.95 -2.43
C GLN A 64 -3.25 -8.72 -1.57
N LEU A 65 -2.15 -8.01 -1.78
CA LEU A 65 -2.00 -6.65 -1.30
C LEU A 65 -2.85 -5.73 -2.18
N ARG A 66 -3.75 -4.99 -1.54
CA ARG A 66 -4.48 -3.89 -2.20
C ARG A 66 -4.18 -2.61 -1.46
N ILE A 67 -3.85 -1.56 -2.21
CA ILE A 67 -3.62 -0.21 -1.69
C ILE A 67 -4.64 0.72 -2.34
N TYR A 68 -5.37 1.45 -1.52
CA TYR A 68 -6.42 2.36 -1.96
C TYR A 68 -6.05 3.80 -1.62
N ASP A 69 -6.67 4.74 -2.31
CA ASP A 69 -6.77 6.10 -1.80
C ASP A 69 -7.72 6.11 -0.60
N VAL A 70 -7.47 6.93 0.42
CA VAL A 70 -8.38 7.04 1.57
C VAL A 70 -9.78 7.50 1.16
N ASP A 71 -9.87 8.32 0.10
CA ASP A 71 -11.11 8.90 -0.41
C ASP A 71 -11.77 8.02 -1.50
N ASP A 72 -11.05 7.03 -2.05
CA ASP A 72 -11.56 6.06 -3.03
C ASP A 72 -11.13 4.63 -2.69
N LYS A 73 -11.97 3.94 -1.92
CA LYS A 73 -11.80 2.54 -1.52
C LYS A 73 -12.36 1.52 -2.53
N LEU A 74 -12.92 1.98 -3.65
CA LEU A 74 -13.46 1.08 -4.68
C LEU A 74 -12.39 0.72 -5.72
N ASN A 75 -11.56 1.70 -6.07
CA ASN A 75 -10.54 1.53 -7.10
C ASN A 75 -9.15 1.41 -6.46
N PRO A 76 -8.54 0.20 -6.41
CA PRO A 76 -7.21 0.05 -5.86
C PRO A 76 -6.19 0.76 -6.74
N LEU A 77 -5.33 1.55 -6.12
CA LEU A 77 -4.15 2.17 -6.74
C LEU A 77 -3.07 1.13 -7.06
N VAL A 78 -2.92 0.14 -6.17
CA VAL A 78 -1.99 -0.98 -6.32
C VAL A 78 -2.72 -2.27 -5.99
N ARG A 79 -2.46 -3.30 -6.80
CA ARG A 79 -3.01 -4.65 -6.62
C ARG A 79 -1.93 -5.67 -6.95
N GLU A 80 -1.36 -6.30 -5.92
CA GLU A 80 -0.22 -7.21 -6.06
C GLU A 80 -0.48 -8.56 -5.39
N THR A 81 -0.01 -9.64 -5.99
CA THR A 81 -0.10 -10.99 -5.41
C THR A 81 1.01 -11.20 -4.39
N VAL A 82 0.67 -11.76 -3.22
CA VAL A 82 1.61 -12.01 -2.12
C VAL A 82 1.56 -13.49 -1.74
N LYS A 83 2.72 -14.16 -1.69
CA LYS A 83 2.79 -15.55 -1.20
C LYS A 83 2.54 -15.58 0.31
N ASN A 84 1.64 -16.45 0.75
CA ASN A 84 1.42 -16.71 2.16
C ASN A 84 2.48 -17.68 2.69
N ASN A 85 3.55 -17.13 3.25
CA ASN A 85 4.65 -17.92 3.81
C ASN A 85 4.33 -18.56 5.17
N THR A 86 3.15 -18.31 5.77
CA THR A 86 2.73 -19.04 6.97
C THR A 86 2.22 -20.44 6.64
N MET A 87 2.00 -20.74 5.35
CA MET A 87 1.69 -22.09 4.90
C MET A 87 2.98 -22.89 4.77
N ILE A 88 3.08 -23.96 5.57
CA ILE A 88 4.08 -24.99 5.37
C ILE A 88 3.55 -25.86 4.22
N GLU A 89 4.19 -25.81 3.05
CA GLU A 89 3.94 -26.77 1.99
C GLU A 89 4.33 -28.16 2.53
N GLN A 90 3.39 -29.11 2.48
CA GLN A 90 3.68 -30.49 2.87
C GLN A 90 4.39 -31.15 1.67
N ASP A 91 5.70 -31.41 1.80
CA ASP A 91 6.44 -32.19 0.80
C ASP A 91 5.87 -33.62 0.77
N PHE A 92 5.38 -34.06 -0.40
CA PHE A 92 4.95 -35.44 -0.68
C PHE A 92 5.95 -36.15 -1.59
#